data_AF-A0A2E7MDL9-F1
#
_entry.id   AF-A0A2E7MDL9-F1
#
_cell.length_a   1.000
_cell.length_b   1.000
_cell.length_c   1.000
_cell.angle_alpha   90.00
_cell.angle_beta   90.00
_cell.angle_gamma   90.00
#
_symmetry.space_group_name_H-M   'P 1'
#
loop_
_entity.id
_entity.type
_entity.pdbx_description
1 polymer ?
#
loop_
_entity_poly.entity_id
_entity_poly.type
_entity_poly.pdbx_seq_one_letter_code
_entity_poly.pdbx_strand_id
1 'polypeptide(L)' 'MPRKKKIHVNMHVIRRNRKEGTADPPITVKVGKENHYGSEVFICGSSSLKYSPHKPLLSCGARLILECNCQVVIDGEVIE' A
#
# COMPACT_ATOMS: atom_id res chain seq x y z
N MET A 1 14.17 15.46 -2.45
CA MET A 1 14.49 14.02 -2.28
C MET A 1 13.20 13.23 -2.36
N PRO A 2 13.19 12.07 -3.01
CA PRO A 2 11.95 11.29 -3.16
C PRO A 2 11.39 10.88 -1.80
N ARG A 3 10.08 11.05 -1.59
CA ARG A 3 9.43 10.66 -0.33
C ARG A 3 9.30 9.14 -0.28
N LYS A 4 9.56 8.58 0.90
CA LYS A 4 9.40 7.15 1.18
C LYS A 4 7.93 6.78 1.13
N LYS A 5 7.60 5.79 0.29
CA LYS A 5 6.26 5.26 0.09
C LYS A 5 6.17 3.87 0.71
N LYS A 6 5.12 3.64 1.50
CA LYS A 6 4.85 2.33 2.13
C LYS A 6 3.54 1.78 1.58
N ILE A 7 3.62 0.67 0.88
CA ILE A 7 2.49 0.01 0.24
C ILE A 7 2.08 -1.17 1.09
N HIS A 8 0.80 -1.27 1.44
CA HIS A 8 0.25 -2.44 2.12
C HIS A 8 -1.06 -2.87 1.48
N VAL A 9 -1.33 -4.16 1.54
CA VAL A 9 -2.60 -4.76 1.12
C VAL A 9 -3.47 -4.97 2.35
N ASN A 10 -4.69 -4.48 2.31
CA ASN A 10 -5.65 -4.59 3.41
C ASN A 10 -6.51 -5.85 3.25
N MET A 11 -6.12 -6.91 3.96
CA MET A 11 -6.85 -8.19 3.94
C MET A 11 -8.30 -8.05 4.43
N HIS A 12 -8.61 -7.10 5.31
CA HIS A 12 -9.99 -6.90 5.77
C HIS A 12 -10.90 -6.42 4.64
N VAL A 13 -10.40 -5.53 3.79
CA VAL A 13 -11.13 -5.06 2.60
C VAL A 13 -11.36 -6.23 1.63
N ILE A 14 -10.33 -7.02 1.33
CA ILE A 14 -10.46 -8.20 0.47
C ILE A 14 -11.53 -9.17 0.99
N ARG A 15 -11.51 -9.47 2.29
CA ARG A 15 -12.47 -10.40 2.92
C ARG A 15 -13.90 -9.84 2.87
N ARG A 16 -14.08 -8.54 3.10
CA ARG A 16 -15.37 -7.87 2.98
C ARG A 16 -15.89 -7.89 1.55
N ASN A 17 -15.08 -7.48 0.58
CA ASN A 17 -15.41 -7.50 -0.85
C ASN A 17 -15.89 -8.88 -1.29
N ARG A 18 -15.19 -9.95 -0.87
CA ARG A 18 -15.60 -11.32 -1.19
C ARG A 18 -16.93 -11.72 -0.53
N LYS A 19 -17.21 -11.24 0.68
CA LYS A 19 -18.44 -11.57 1.42
C LYS A 19 -19.66 -10.80 0.87
N GLU A 20 -19.46 -9.55 0.51
CA GLU A 20 -20.54 -8.60 0.19
C GLU A 20 -20.68 -8.34 -1.32
N GLY A 21 -19.75 -8.85 -2.13
CA GLY A 21 -19.73 -8.62 -3.58
C GLY A 21 -19.31 -7.21 -3.98
N THR A 22 -18.64 -6.47 -3.09
CA THR A 22 -18.15 -5.10 -3.36
C THR A 22 -16.76 -5.12 -4.01
N ALA A 23 -16.35 -3.97 -4.55
CA ALA A 23 -15.07 -3.79 -5.25
C ALA A 23 -14.22 -2.66 -4.62
N ASP A 24 -14.27 -2.51 -3.29
CA ASP A 24 -13.51 -1.46 -2.61
C ASP A 24 -12.00 -1.67 -2.79
N PRO A 25 -11.19 -0.59 -2.99
CA PRO A 25 -9.77 -0.71 -3.25
C PRO A 25 -9.01 -1.27 -2.04
N PRO A 26 -8.32 -2.42 -2.16
CA PRO A 26 -7.65 -3.06 -1.03
C PRO A 26 -6.21 -2.59 -0.82
N ILE A 27 -5.62 -1.86 -1.77
CA ILE A 27 -4.22 -1.42 -1.68
C ILE A 27 -4.18 0.00 -1.12
N THR A 28 -3.26 0.24 -0.19
CA THR A 28 -2.99 1.58 0.32
C THR A 28 -1.51 1.92 0.17
N VAL A 29 -1.23 3.02 -0.52
CA VAL A 29 0.09 3.64 -0.62
C VAL A 29 0.13 4.81 0.37
N LYS A 30 1.02 4.73 1.35
CA LYS A 30 1.21 5.77 2.37
C LYS A 30 2.41 6.64 2.02
N VAL A 31 2.19 7.95 1.95
CA VAL A 31 3.23 8.96 1.68
C VAL A 31 3.23 9.96 2.83
N GLY A 32 4.15 9.79 3.77
CA GLY A 32 4.14 10.59 5.01
C GLY A 32 2.85 10.38 5.81
N LYS A 33 1.97 11.40 5.82
CA LYS A 33 0.66 11.36 6.49
C LYS A 33 -0.50 11.01 5.55
N GLU A 34 -0.28 11.07 4.25
CA GLU A 34 -1.31 10.86 3.23
C GLU A 34 -1.46 9.37 2.92
N ASN A 35 -2.69 8.99 2.57
CA ASN A 35 -3.04 7.63 2.16
C ASN A 35 -3.73 7.72 0.80
N HIS A 36 -3.19 7.00 -0.17
CA HIS A 36 -3.78 6.84 -1.49
C HIS A 36 -4.26 5.39 -1.61
N TYR A 37 -5.49 5.22 -2.06
CA TYR A 37 -6.13 3.92 -2.19
C TYR A 37 -6.26 3.57 -3.65
N GLY A 38 -6.08 2.29 -3.99
CA GLY A 38 -6.31 1.82 -5.33
C GLY A 38 -6.43 0.30 -5.42
N SER A 39 -6.72 -0.17 -6.63
CA SER A 39 -6.85 -1.59 -6.94
C SER A 39 -5.62 -2.14 -7.66
N GLU A 40 -4.89 -1.28 -8.36
CA GLU A 40 -3.65 -1.58 -9.05
C GLU A 40 -2.56 -0.57 -8.66
N VAL A 41 -1.34 -1.07 -8.48
CA VAL A 41 -0.19 -0.22 -8.20
C VAL A 41 1.02 -0.65 -9.01
N PHE A 42 1.59 0.28 -9.76
CA PHE A 42 2.84 0.11 -10.50
C PHE A 42 3.99 0.80 -9.78
N ILE A 43 5.11 0.10 -9.60
CA ILE A 43 6.27 0.58 -8.85
C ILE A 43 7.41 0.82 -9.85
N CYS A 44 7.72 2.09 -10.12
CA CYS A 44 8.62 2.50 -11.21
C CYS A 44 10.11 2.44 -10.81
N GLY A 45 10.52 1.52 -9.94
CA GLY A 45 11.91 1.43 -9.50
C GLY A 45 12.14 0.45 -8.37
N SER A 46 13.36 0.53 -7.80
CA SER A 46 13.80 -0.37 -6.75
C SER A 46 12.88 -0.29 -5.53
N SER A 47 12.50 -1.47 -5.03
CA SER A 47 11.62 -1.62 -3.88
C SER A 47 12.07 -2.78 -3.00
N SER A 48 11.58 -2.78 -1.76
CA SER A 48 11.94 -3.77 -0.76
C SER A 48 10.70 -4.25 -0.03
N LEU A 49 10.55 -5.57 0.09
CA LEU A 49 9.49 -6.18 0.89
C LEU A 49 10.00 -6.39 2.32
N LYS A 50 9.24 -5.89 3.31
CA LYS A 50 9.64 -5.91 4.72
C LYS A 50 8.57 -6.59 5.55
N TYR A 51 8.99 -7.59 6.33
CA TYR A 51 8.16 -8.30 7.30
C TYR A 51 8.67 -8.07 8.71
N SER A 52 7.76 -7.78 9.65
CA SER A 52 8.06 -7.66 11.07
C SER A 52 7.01 -8.43 11.90
N PRO A 53 7.35 -9.63 12.41
CA PRO A 53 6.39 -10.52 13.05
C PRO A 53 5.85 -9.97 14.38
N HIS A 54 6.68 -9.24 15.14
CA HIS A 54 6.35 -8.83 16.52
C HIS A 54 5.92 -7.36 16.63
N LYS A 55 6.50 -6.46 15.83
CA LYS A 55 6.23 -5.01 15.88
C LYS A 55 5.63 -4.54 14.55
N PRO A 56 4.43 -3.93 14.53
CA PRO A 56 3.87 -3.39 13.29
C PRO A 56 4.80 -2.36 12.62
N LEU A 57 4.83 -2.38 11.28
CA LEU A 57 5.60 -1.43 10.45
C LEU A 57 4.83 -0.13 10.18
N LEU A 58 3.51 -0.17 10.38
CA LEU A 58 2.57 0.94 10.21
C LEU A 58 1.62 1.01 11.41
N SER A 59 1.11 2.21 11.68
CA SER A 59 0.12 2.45 12.74
C SER A 59 -1.18 1.67 12.55
N CYS A 60 -1.54 1.33 11.30
CA CYS A 60 -2.69 0.48 10.98
C CYS A 60 -2.49 -1.00 11.36
N GLY A 61 -1.36 -1.37 11.98
CA GLY A 61 -1.07 -2.74 12.39
C GLY A 61 -0.40 -3.60 11.32
N ALA A 62 -0.14 -3.06 10.12
CA ALA A 62 0.48 -3.83 9.04
C ALA A 62 1.87 -4.35 9.43
N ARG A 63 2.10 -5.65 9.20
CA ARG A 63 3.36 -6.34 9.51
C ARG A 63 4.19 -6.70 8.28
N LEU A 64 3.56 -6.72 7.11
CA LEU A 64 4.21 -6.89 5.81
C LEU A 64 3.89 -5.66 4.97
N ILE A 65 4.91 -4.98 4.46
CA ILE A 65 4.76 -3.85 3.54
C ILE A 65 5.80 -3.95 2.43
N LEU A 66 5.52 -3.31 1.31
CA LEU A 66 6.53 -2.94 0.34
C LEU A 66 6.94 -1.48 0.58
N GLU A 67 8.23 -1.20 0.59
CA GLU A 67 8.80 0.13 0.78
C GLU A 67 9.65 0.52 -0.44
N CYS A 68 9.43 1.73 -0.96
CA CYS A 68 10.22 2.28 -2.07
C CYS A 68 10.36 3.80 -1.92
N ASN A 69 11.35 4.37 -2.61
CA ASN A 69 11.50 5.82 -2.76
C ASN A 69 11.25 6.24 -4.23
N CYS A 70 10.82 5.35 -5.11
CA CYS A 70 10.57 5.66 -6.52
C CYS A 70 9.18 6.28 -6.72
N GLN A 71 8.90 6.64 -7.96
CA GLN A 71 7.56 6.96 -8.41
C GLN A 71 6.65 5.71 -8.31
N VAL A 72 5.39 5.95 -7.97
CA VAL A 72 4.35 4.92 -7.91
C VAL A 72 3.14 5.43 -8.69
N VAL A 73 2.51 4.55 -9.46
CA VAL A 73 1.26 4.84 -10.18
C VAL A 73 0.15 4.03 -9.56
N ILE A 74 -0.97 4.66 -9.22
CA ILE A 74 -2.15 4.04 -8.61
C ILE A 74 -3.33 4.23 -9.55
N ASP A 75 -3.91 3.15 -10.03
CA ASP A 75 -5.07 3.18 -10.95
C ASP A 75 -4.88 4.16 -12.14
N GLY A 76 -3.64 4.28 -12.64
CA GLY A 76 -3.27 5.19 -13.74
C GLY A 76 -2.77 6.58 -13.32
N GLU A 77 -2.88 6.95 -12.05
CA GLU A 77 -2.47 8.26 -11.54
C GLU A 77 -1.08 8.22 -10.88
N VAL A 78 -0.23 9.19 -11.21
CA VAL A 78 1.12 9.30 -10.66
C VAL A 78 1.08 9.92 -9.26
N ILE A 79 1.72 9.26 -8.29
CA ILE A 79 1.92 9.77 -6.94
C ILE A 79 3.38 10.16 -6.74
N GLU A 80 3.63 11.44 -6.46
CA GLU A 80 4.97 12.02 -6.23
C GLU A 80 5.48 11.88 -4.79
#